data_AF-A0A9P4GJD8-F1
#
_entry.id   AF-A0A9P4GJD8-F1
#
_cell.length_a   1.000
_cell.length_b   1.000
_cell.length_c   1.000
_cell.angle_alpha   90.00
_cell.angle_beta   90.00
_cell.angle_gamma   90.00
#
_symmetry.space_group_name_H-M   'P 1'
#
loop_
_entity.id
_entity.type
_entity.pdbx_description
1 polymer ?
#
loop_
_entity_poly.entity_id
_entity_poly.type
_entity_poly.pdbx_seq_one_letter_code
_entity_poly.pdbx_strand_id
1 'polypeptide(L)'
;MSSAPHTTTIVARHVVTDITVCIIPPKTSTCELDPRTWHCIEKDLYQYTSQHSAWLYVALANEDELAAETLVVGDIRAGERPPSSSGHWNSRPGGIWVLRKKFAGDIDQAVTEVEVLFGTDAVDPRPQWTLMQSPLQINAQPEIPVARLSILHGRAKPRLTADVPLRVREDSKFKIVQISDTHMVTGVGVCNDAIDEQGNDLPESEADPLTVRFIGEILDAEKPDLVILTGDQLHHDITDSQTALFKVVAPIIERSIPFAAVFGNHDSEGSHALSRTAQMSILQNLPFSLSEPGPEQVDGVGNFYVQILAPAPSELPVSTLYFLDSHSKLPSTTLNNRYDHIKPSQIDWFKTTFQSLRNAGNLSFVIIHIPLPEFKDRHLCIRSGQRREPTEGPSFNSHFYDALVDYGISAVGCGHDHVNDFAALLPQQTQHDGKTPQSPWLCYGGASGFGGYGSYAGKRFYRRMRVWELNASAGSLKTWMRLEYAIGRTDELMLMENGVVADPPVRKNDRSCIVT
;
A
#
# COMPACT_ATOMS: atom_id res chain seq x y z
N MET A 1 -31.05 13.57 9.72
CA MET A 1 -30.65 12.81 10.93
C MET A 1 -29.68 13.68 11.71
N SER A 2 -29.82 13.68 13.04
CA SER A 2 -29.10 14.54 13.99
C SER A 2 -27.59 14.42 13.84
N SER A 3 -26.89 15.54 13.66
CA SER A 3 -25.43 15.64 13.73
C SER A 3 -24.97 15.25 15.14
N ALA A 4 -24.24 14.13 15.25
CA ALA A 4 -23.55 13.79 16.48
C ALA A 4 -22.48 14.85 16.77
N PRO A 5 -22.29 15.26 18.04
CA PRO A 5 -21.26 16.22 18.39
C PRO A 5 -19.89 15.59 18.15
N HIS A 6 -19.04 16.28 17.38
CA HIS A 6 -17.63 15.96 17.26
C HIS A 6 -16.99 16.12 18.65
N THR A 7 -16.76 15.01 19.34
CA THR A 7 -15.89 14.97 20.51
C THR A 7 -14.49 15.32 19.99
N THR A 8 -14.05 16.56 20.19
CA THR A 8 -12.67 16.95 19.90
C THR A 8 -11.80 16.24 20.92
N THR A 9 -11.30 15.06 20.58
CA THR A 9 -10.27 14.38 21.35
C THR A 9 -9.13 15.38 21.46
N ILE A 10 -8.81 15.81 22.68
CA ILE A 10 -7.67 16.67 22.94
C ILE A 10 -6.44 15.85 22.56
N VAL A 11 -5.88 16.10 21.37
CA VAL A 11 -4.62 15.50 20.95
C VAL A 11 -3.56 16.09 21.86
N ALA A 12 -3.05 15.30 22.79
CA ALA A 12 -1.98 15.71 23.69
C ALA A 12 -0.77 16.13 22.84
N ARG A 13 -0.31 17.37 23.05
CA ARG A 13 0.76 17.98 22.26
C ARG A 13 2.06 17.82 23.01
N HIS A 14 2.98 17.08 22.43
CA HIS A 14 4.25 16.74 23.09
C HIS A 14 5.42 17.42 22.39
N VAL A 15 6.45 17.71 23.17
CA VAL A 15 7.76 18.18 22.70
C VAL A 15 8.83 17.23 23.20
N VAL A 16 9.82 16.94 22.36
CA VAL A 16 10.94 16.11 22.74
C VAL A 16 11.90 16.93 23.61
N THR A 17 12.18 16.42 24.80
CA THR A 17 13.09 17.06 25.78
C THR A 17 14.42 16.33 25.90
N ASP A 18 14.45 15.04 25.59
CA ASP A 18 15.67 14.25 25.45
C ASP A 18 15.44 12.99 24.60
N ILE A 19 16.53 12.35 24.21
CA ILE A 19 16.55 11.07 23.53
C ILE A 19 17.75 10.25 24.02
N THR A 20 17.61 8.94 24.09
CA THR A 20 18.71 8.03 24.41
C THR A 20 18.48 6.65 23.79
N VAL A 21 19.54 5.86 23.64
CA VAL A 21 19.45 4.44 23.26
C VAL A 21 19.83 3.61 24.47
N CYS A 22 19.02 2.61 24.78
CA CYS A 22 19.36 1.57 25.76
C CYS A 22 19.80 0.31 25.01
N ILE A 23 21.05 -0.11 25.22
CA ILE A 23 21.54 -1.41 24.73
C ILE A 23 21.43 -2.41 25.87
N ILE A 24 20.58 -3.41 25.71
CA ILE A 24 20.23 -4.39 26.72
C ILE A 24 21.02 -5.70 26.43
N PRO A 25 21.95 -6.11 27.31
CA PRO A 25 22.68 -7.36 27.14
C PRO A 25 21.79 -8.60 27.43
N PRO A 26 22.19 -9.80 26.96
CA PRO A 26 21.34 -11.01 26.97
C PRO A 26 20.87 -11.46 28.36
N LYS A 27 21.55 -11.04 29.43
CA LYS A 27 21.30 -11.49 30.82
C LYS A 27 20.49 -10.49 31.65
N THR A 28 20.11 -9.36 31.08
CA THR A 28 19.31 -8.31 31.73
C THR A 28 18.05 -8.07 30.92
N SER A 29 16.95 -7.77 31.59
CA SER A 29 15.63 -7.67 30.92
C SER A 29 15.10 -6.26 30.74
N THR A 30 15.73 -5.22 31.30
CA THR A 30 15.12 -3.87 31.34
C THR A 30 16.14 -2.76 31.24
N CYS A 31 15.72 -1.64 30.63
CA CYS A 31 16.41 -0.35 30.78
C CYS A 31 15.82 0.41 31.97
N GLU A 32 16.67 0.97 32.83
CA GLU A 32 16.24 1.72 34.02
C GLU A 32 15.87 3.17 33.67
N LEU A 33 14.78 3.37 32.92
CA LEU A 33 14.21 4.69 32.61
C LEU A 33 12.82 4.83 33.21
N ASP A 34 12.48 6.02 33.71
CA ASP A 34 11.15 6.31 34.26
C ASP A 34 10.10 6.32 33.14
N PRO A 35 9.14 5.37 33.12
CA PRO A 35 8.14 5.26 32.06
C PRO A 35 7.13 6.42 32.04
N ARG A 36 7.12 7.28 33.07
CA ARG A 36 6.30 8.52 33.08
C ARG A 36 6.91 9.63 32.21
N THR A 37 8.20 9.54 31.93
CA THR A 37 8.95 10.55 31.18
C THR A 37 9.44 9.99 29.84
N TRP A 38 9.93 8.75 29.85
CA TRP A 38 10.59 8.11 28.71
C TRP A 38 9.65 7.12 28.01
N HIS A 39 9.48 7.32 26.72
CA HIS A 39 8.67 6.48 25.85
C HIS A 39 9.58 5.69 24.91
N CYS A 40 9.39 4.38 24.84
CA CYS A 40 10.10 3.51 23.92
C CYS A 40 9.53 3.67 22.50
N ILE A 41 10.40 3.82 21.50
CA ILE A 41 10.02 3.53 20.11
C ILE A 41 10.15 2.01 19.96
N GLU A 42 9.03 1.32 19.75
CA GLU A 42 8.91 -0.15 19.77
C GLU A 42 9.52 -0.81 18.52
N LYS A 43 10.79 -0.51 18.23
CA LYS A 43 11.59 -1.08 17.15
C LYS A 43 12.95 -1.49 17.70
N ASP A 44 13.26 -2.79 17.62
CA ASP A 44 14.59 -3.27 18.01
C ASP A 44 15.61 -2.82 16.97
N LEU A 45 16.61 -2.05 17.40
CA LEU A 45 17.63 -1.49 16.52
C LEU A 45 18.55 -2.59 15.93
N TYR A 46 18.58 -3.80 16.51
CA TYR A 46 19.23 -4.98 15.93
C TYR A 46 18.28 -5.86 15.09
N GLN A 47 17.03 -5.43 14.89
CA GLN A 47 16.02 -6.16 14.13
C GLN A 47 15.88 -7.64 14.54
N TYR A 48 15.97 -7.93 15.84
CA TYR A 48 15.73 -9.25 16.43
C TYR A 48 16.72 -10.36 16.03
N THR A 49 17.83 -10.00 15.38
CA THR A 49 18.87 -10.94 14.91
C THR A 49 20.04 -11.10 15.89
N SER A 50 20.12 -10.23 16.90
CA SER A 50 21.19 -10.24 17.91
C SER A 50 20.71 -10.85 19.24
N GLN A 51 21.64 -11.42 20.01
CA GLN A 51 21.37 -11.80 21.41
C GLN A 51 21.20 -10.57 22.31
N HIS A 52 21.67 -9.41 21.85
CA HIS A 52 21.43 -8.11 22.47
C HIS A 52 20.20 -7.49 21.83
N SER A 53 19.47 -6.68 22.60
CA SER A 53 18.47 -5.78 22.01
C SER A 53 18.91 -4.33 22.22
N ALA A 54 18.49 -3.44 21.33
CA ALA A 54 18.69 -2.02 21.53
C ALA A 54 17.42 -1.27 21.18
N TRP A 55 17.03 -0.33 22.05
CA TRP A 55 15.77 0.39 21.91
C TRP A 55 16.01 1.88 22.06
N LEU A 56 15.31 2.67 21.24
CA LEU A 56 15.35 4.12 21.31
C LEU A 56 14.28 4.60 22.28
N TYR A 57 14.65 5.50 23.18
CA TYR A 57 13.74 6.14 24.13
C TYR A 57 13.72 7.64 23.93
N VAL A 58 12.53 8.21 23.95
CA VAL A 58 12.27 9.64 23.78
C VAL A 58 11.62 10.17 25.05
N ALA A 59 12.21 11.21 25.63
CA ALA A 59 11.61 11.92 26.76
C ALA A 59 10.66 12.99 26.22
N LEU A 60 9.39 12.91 26.62
CA LEU A 60 8.34 13.82 26.16
C LEU A 60 7.89 14.73 27.30
N ALA A 61 7.59 15.98 26.97
CA ALA A 61 6.91 16.92 27.86
C ALA A 61 5.66 17.47 27.18
N ASN A 62 4.61 17.73 27.97
CA ASN A 62 3.41 18.39 27.49
C ASN A 62 3.74 19.85 27.12
N GLU A 63 3.42 20.25 25.90
CA GLU A 63 3.65 21.61 25.39
C GLU A 63 3.01 22.67 26.30
N ASP A 64 1.80 22.41 26.80
CA ASP A 64 1.03 23.35 27.63
C ASP A 64 1.65 23.54 29.04
N GLU A 65 2.57 22.66 29.43
CA GLU A 65 3.25 22.67 30.73
C GLU A 65 4.70 23.19 30.62
N LEU A 66 5.16 23.57 29.43
CA LEU A 66 6.52 24.07 29.21
C LEU A 66 6.70 25.48 29.79
N ALA A 67 7.56 25.59 30.80
CA ALA A 67 8.08 26.89 31.26
C ALA A 67 9.05 27.50 30.22
N ALA A 68 9.15 28.83 30.19
CA ALA A 68 9.98 29.61 29.23
C ALA A 68 11.50 29.33 29.29
N GLU A 69 11.95 28.48 30.22
CA GLU A 69 13.36 28.11 30.43
C GLU A 69 13.58 26.60 30.32
N THR A 70 12.53 25.81 30.04
CA THR A 70 12.65 24.37 29.85
C THR A 70 13.55 24.10 28.63
N LEU A 71 14.52 23.21 28.80
CA LEU A 71 15.37 22.77 27.71
C LEU A 71 14.60 21.75 26.87
N VAL A 72 14.38 22.08 25.60
CA VAL A 72 13.81 21.20 24.59
C VAL A 72 14.89 20.77 23.59
N VAL A 73 14.65 19.66 22.90
CA VAL A 73 15.50 19.24 21.78
C VAL A 73 15.20 20.15 20.60
N GLY A 74 16.20 20.93 20.21
CA GLY A 74 16.12 21.79 19.03
C GLY A 74 16.55 21.10 17.76
N ASP A 75 17.42 20.09 17.84
CA ASP A 75 17.86 19.30 16.69
C ASP A 75 18.55 18.00 17.16
N ILE A 76 18.60 16.99 16.28
CA ILE A 76 19.24 15.69 16.52
C ILE A 76 20.12 15.35 15.31
N ARG A 77 21.31 14.79 15.56
CA ARG A 77 22.20 14.25 14.51
C ARG A 77 22.73 12.89 14.93
N ALA A 78 23.00 12.03 13.95
CA ALA A 78 23.70 10.77 14.13
C ALA A 78 25.08 10.83 13.48
N GLY A 79 26.10 10.23 14.11
CA GLY A 79 27.45 10.13 13.57
C GLY A 79 28.53 10.02 14.63
N GLU A 80 29.75 9.66 14.21
CA GLU A 80 30.90 9.47 15.12
C GLU A 80 31.36 10.76 15.82
N ARG A 81 31.17 11.91 15.16
CA ARG A 81 31.67 13.21 15.62
C ARG A 81 30.53 14.19 15.81
N PRO A 82 30.67 15.16 16.74
CA PRO A 82 29.67 16.20 16.91
C PRO A 82 29.52 17.02 15.62
N PRO A 83 28.31 17.54 15.34
CA PRO A 83 28.09 18.46 14.24
C PRO A 83 29.00 19.70 14.35
N SER A 84 29.46 20.22 13.22
CA SER A 84 30.32 21.42 13.16
C SER A 84 29.57 22.74 13.39
N SER A 85 28.24 22.69 13.58
CA SER A 85 27.40 23.87 13.79
C SER A 85 27.55 24.45 15.19
N SER A 86 27.34 25.76 15.33
CA SER A 86 27.37 26.46 16.62
C SER A 86 26.23 25.96 17.53
N GLY A 87 26.57 25.48 18.72
CA GLY A 87 25.60 24.99 19.70
C GLY A 87 26.23 24.00 20.69
N HIS A 88 25.61 23.81 21.85
CA HIS A 88 26.07 22.84 22.83
C HIS A 88 25.46 21.46 22.54
N TRP A 89 26.15 20.67 21.71
CA TRP A 89 25.75 19.31 21.36
C TRP A 89 26.17 18.32 22.44
N ASN A 90 25.20 17.56 22.97
CA ASN A 90 25.45 16.52 23.95
C ASN A 90 25.41 15.13 23.30
N SER A 91 26.42 14.30 23.56
CA SER A 91 26.46 12.91 23.08
C SER A 91 25.49 12.01 23.84
N ARG A 92 24.98 11.00 23.14
CA ARG A 92 24.11 9.92 23.61
C ARG A 92 24.60 8.59 23.01
N PRO A 93 24.28 7.44 23.63
CA PRO A 93 24.57 6.13 23.05
C PRO A 93 24.05 5.99 21.61
N GLY A 94 24.70 5.15 20.81
CA GLY A 94 24.37 4.97 19.39
C GLY A 94 24.89 6.09 18.47
N GLY A 95 25.86 6.90 18.92
CA GLY A 95 26.41 8.00 18.12
C GLY A 95 25.41 9.14 17.89
N ILE A 96 24.46 9.33 18.81
CA ILE A 96 23.46 10.38 18.74
C ILE A 96 24.02 11.66 19.38
N TRP A 97 23.79 12.79 18.73
CA TRP A 97 24.12 14.12 19.21
C TRP A 97 22.83 14.94 19.32
N VAL A 98 22.58 15.49 20.51
CA VAL A 98 21.36 16.24 20.82
C VAL A 98 21.71 17.69 21.05
N LEU A 99 21.12 18.60 20.28
CA LEU A 99 21.20 20.03 20.54
C LEU A 99 20.00 20.42 21.40
N ARG A 100 20.27 20.82 22.64
CA ARG A 100 19.24 21.37 23.52
C ARG A 100 19.27 22.88 23.54
N LYS A 101 18.09 23.48 23.57
CA LYS A 101 17.91 24.93 23.70
C LYS A 101 16.74 25.25 24.61
N LYS A 102 16.75 26.45 25.18
CA LYS A 102 15.61 26.96 25.96
C LYS A 102 14.40 27.12 25.03
N PHE A 103 13.25 26.69 25.49
CA PHE A 103 12.00 26.85 24.73
C PHE A 103 11.57 28.31 24.73
N ALA A 104 11.67 28.97 23.58
CA ALA A 104 11.35 30.39 23.41
C ALA A 104 9.87 30.64 23.03
N GLY A 105 9.00 29.64 23.17
CA GLY A 105 7.58 29.72 22.76
C GLY A 105 7.33 29.48 21.27
N ASP A 106 8.36 29.17 20.49
CA ASP A 106 8.26 28.80 19.07
C ASP A 106 8.46 27.29 18.91
N ILE A 107 7.35 26.57 18.67
CA ILE A 107 7.33 25.11 18.55
C ILE A 107 7.99 24.64 17.25
N ASP A 108 7.97 25.44 16.19
CA ASP A 108 8.52 25.07 14.87
C ASP A 108 10.04 24.89 14.90
N GLN A 109 10.66 25.42 15.95
CA GLN A 109 12.07 25.29 16.24
C GLN A 109 12.44 24.08 17.10
N ALA A 110 11.47 23.35 17.66
CA ALA A 110 11.71 22.18 18.48
C ALA A 110 11.42 20.88 17.72
N VAL A 111 12.15 19.82 18.08
CA VAL A 111 11.81 18.46 17.67
C VAL A 111 10.60 18.01 18.51
N THR A 112 9.56 17.53 17.84
CA THR A 112 8.30 17.14 18.47
C THR A 112 8.06 15.64 18.36
N GLU A 113 8.59 15.01 17.31
CA GLU A 113 8.51 13.57 17.11
C GLU A 113 9.84 13.02 16.57
N VAL A 114 10.12 11.77 16.92
CA VAL A 114 11.27 11.00 16.45
C VAL A 114 10.75 9.63 16.03
N GLU A 115 11.32 9.09 14.96
CA GLU A 115 11.02 7.75 14.44
C GLU A 115 12.34 7.05 14.06
N VAL A 116 12.31 5.72 14.01
CA VAL A 116 13.42 4.90 13.49
C VAL A 116 12.98 4.23 12.20
N LEU A 117 13.78 4.41 11.15
CA LEU A 117 13.64 3.70 9.88
C LEU A 117 14.92 2.92 9.58
N PHE A 118 14.81 1.85 8.79
CA PHE A 118 15.90 0.90 8.59
C PHE A 118 16.37 0.80 7.15
N GLY A 119 17.66 0.52 6.95
CA GLY A 119 18.24 0.30 5.63
C GLY A 119 18.95 1.51 5.05
N THR A 120 19.73 1.24 4.00
CA THR A 120 20.41 2.28 3.21
C THR A 120 19.48 2.94 2.20
N ASP A 121 18.44 2.21 1.81
CA ASP A 121 17.34 2.57 0.92
C ASP A 121 16.11 3.12 1.67
N ALA A 122 16.23 3.34 2.99
CA ALA A 122 15.17 3.92 3.81
C ALA A 122 14.78 5.31 3.30
N VAL A 123 13.48 5.60 3.31
CA VAL A 123 12.92 6.91 2.95
C VAL A 123 11.81 7.28 3.93
N ASP A 124 11.61 8.58 4.15
CA ASP A 124 10.47 9.10 4.90
C ASP A 124 9.64 10.00 3.98
N PRO A 125 8.49 9.54 3.47
CA PRO A 125 7.69 10.29 2.51
C PRO A 125 6.80 11.34 3.18
N ARG A 126 6.82 11.44 4.51
CA ARG A 126 5.98 12.37 5.24
C ARG A 126 6.53 13.80 5.12
N PRO A 127 5.69 14.81 4.82
CA PRO A 127 6.11 16.21 4.76
C PRO A 127 6.70 16.65 6.09
N GLN A 128 7.74 17.49 6.04
CA GLN A 128 8.44 18.07 7.20
C GLN A 128 9.26 17.08 8.05
N TRP A 129 9.17 15.78 7.79
CA TRP A 129 10.06 14.81 8.39
C TRP A 129 11.44 14.85 7.72
N THR A 130 12.49 14.71 8.51
CA THR A 130 13.87 14.71 8.04
C THR A 130 14.54 13.41 8.45
N LEU A 131 14.73 12.52 7.49
CA LEU A 131 15.51 11.31 7.64
C LEU A 131 17.02 11.63 7.62
N MET A 132 17.72 11.22 8.68
CA MET A 132 19.16 11.40 8.77
C MET A 132 19.91 10.47 7.83
N GLN A 133 20.93 11.02 7.17
CA GLN A 133 21.77 10.27 6.23
C GLN A 133 22.74 9.31 6.92
N SER A 134 23.28 9.73 8.07
CA SER A 134 24.17 8.90 8.86
C SER A 134 23.35 7.95 9.75
N PRO A 135 23.67 6.65 9.78
CA PRO A 135 22.99 5.70 10.64
C PRO A 135 23.45 5.82 12.09
N LEU A 136 22.67 5.21 12.99
CA LEU A 136 23.06 5.00 14.38
C LEU A 136 24.27 4.07 14.48
N GLN A 137 25.18 4.40 15.40
CA GLN A 137 26.44 3.69 15.62
C GLN A 137 26.24 2.58 16.68
N ILE A 138 25.54 1.52 16.29
CA ILE A 138 25.09 0.45 17.20
C ILE A 138 25.82 -0.90 17.05
N ASN A 139 26.95 -0.97 16.31
CA ASN A 139 27.74 -2.21 16.14
C ASN A 139 26.91 -3.45 15.74
N ALA A 140 25.91 -3.27 14.87
CA ALA A 140 25.13 -4.35 14.29
C ALA A 140 25.98 -5.16 13.27
N GLN A 141 25.57 -6.40 12.99
CA GLN A 141 26.17 -7.19 11.92
C GLN A 141 25.95 -6.54 10.54
N PRO A 142 26.88 -6.69 9.59
CA PRO A 142 26.81 -6.01 8.28
C PRO A 142 25.54 -6.31 7.46
N GLU A 143 24.95 -7.49 7.62
CA GLU A 143 23.74 -7.92 6.92
C GLU A 143 22.45 -7.30 7.47
N ILE A 144 22.49 -6.70 8.66
CA ILE A 144 21.31 -6.08 9.28
C ILE A 144 21.12 -4.68 8.68
N PRO A 145 19.92 -4.34 8.18
CA PRO A 145 19.67 -3.01 7.67
C PRO A 145 19.92 -1.93 8.75
N VAL A 146 20.72 -0.93 8.41
CA VAL A 146 21.18 0.09 9.38
C VAL A 146 20.01 0.91 9.95
N ALA A 147 20.00 1.17 11.25
CA ALA A 147 18.99 2.04 11.86
C ALA A 147 19.30 3.52 11.63
N ARG A 148 18.30 4.30 11.21
CA ARG A 148 18.38 5.74 10.95
C ARG A 148 17.28 6.47 11.70
N LEU A 149 17.57 7.68 12.19
CA LEU A 149 16.57 8.52 12.82
C LEU A 149 15.86 9.37 11.78
N SER A 150 14.53 9.46 11.88
CA SER A 150 13.73 10.49 11.22
C SER A 150 13.11 11.39 12.28
N ILE A 151 13.12 12.70 12.05
CA ILE A 151 12.63 13.68 13.03
C ILE A 151 11.66 14.67 12.42
N LEU A 152 10.66 15.07 13.21
CA LEU A 152 9.75 16.16 12.88
C LEU A 152 10.10 17.39 13.70
N HIS A 153 10.25 18.53 13.01
CA HIS A 153 10.30 19.84 13.65
C HIS A 153 8.94 20.51 13.61
N GLY A 154 8.52 21.10 14.72
CA GLY A 154 7.23 21.76 14.81
C GLY A 154 6.06 20.80 14.70
N ARG A 155 5.02 21.23 14.00
CA ARG A 155 3.79 20.45 13.89
C ARG A 155 3.66 19.87 12.50
N ALA A 156 3.23 18.61 12.45
CA ALA A 156 2.79 18.00 11.21
C ALA A 156 1.65 18.84 10.64
N LYS A 157 1.82 19.31 9.40
CA LYS A 157 0.73 19.99 8.68
C LYS A 157 -0.45 19.02 8.50
N PRO A 158 -1.69 19.55 8.46
CA PRO A 158 -2.87 18.74 8.15
C PRO A 158 -2.66 17.91 6.87
N ARG A 159 -3.26 16.72 6.83
CA ARG A 159 -3.22 15.78 5.72
C ARG A 159 -3.47 16.52 4.41
N LEU A 160 -2.43 16.63 3.58
CA LEU A 160 -2.55 17.16 2.23
C LEU A 160 -3.42 16.17 1.46
N THR A 161 -4.60 16.63 1.03
CA THR A 161 -5.53 16.03 0.04
C THR A 161 -6.59 15.00 0.44
N ALA A 162 -6.93 14.79 1.72
CA ALA A 162 -8.16 14.03 2.01
C ALA A 162 -9.44 14.78 1.56
N ASP A 163 -9.38 16.11 1.41
CA ASP A 163 -10.55 16.96 1.18
C ASP A 163 -10.78 17.35 -0.29
N VAL A 164 -9.93 16.93 -1.23
CA VAL A 164 -10.12 17.22 -2.66
C VAL A 164 -10.78 16.01 -3.33
N PRO A 165 -12.04 16.10 -3.78
CA PRO A 165 -12.71 14.98 -4.43
C PRO A 165 -11.98 14.55 -5.70
N LEU A 166 -11.86 13.24 -5.91
CA LEU A 166 -11.37 12.72 -7.19
C LEU A 166 -12.37 13.09 -8.29
N ARG A 167 -11.84 13.64 -9.39
CA ARG A 167 -12.65 14.12 -10.51
C ARG A 167 -12.04 13.68 -11.81
N VAL A 168 -12.89 13.31 -12.76
CA VAL A 168 -12.45 13.20 -14.15
C VAL A 168 -11.97 14.56 -14.63
N ARG A 169 -10.95 14.54 -15.49
CA ARG A 169 -10.34 15.74 -16.06
C ARG A 169 -11.30 16.40 -17.07
N GLU A 170 -10.91 17.57 -17.58
CA GLU A 170 -11.70 18.31 -18.58
C GLU A 170 -11.93 17.51 -19.88
N ASP A 171 -11.00 16.60 -20.24
CA ASP A 171 -11.14 15.67 -21.36
C ASP A 171 -12.09 14.48 -21.06
N SER A 172 -12.79 14.52 -19.92
CA SER A 172 -13.66 13.48 -19.37
C SER A 172 -12.96 12.15 -19.06
N LYS A 173 -11.63 12.13 -19.00
CA LYS A 173 -10.86 10.94 -18.69
C LYS A 173 -10.39 10.91 -17.24
N PHE A 174 -10.19 9.70 -16.74
CA PHE A 174 -9.56 9.43 -15.45
C PHE A 174 -8.69 8.19 -15.56
N LYS A 175 -7.43 8.30 -15.16
CA LYS A 175 -6.43 7.26 -15.30
C LYS A 175 -5.99 6.72 -13.96
N ILE A 176 -5.92 5.40 -13.86
CA ILE A 176 -5.53 4.68 -12.65
C ILE A 176 -4.38 3.75 -12.97
N VAL A 177 -3.31 3.82 -12.19
CA VAL A 177 -2.24 2.81 -12.23
C VAL A 177 -2.46 1.84 -11.08
N GLN A 178 -2.55 0.56 -11.40
CA GLN A 178 -2.62 -0.54 -10.43
C GLN A 178 -1.23 -1.14 -10.25
N ILE A 179 -0.75 -1.09 -9.02
CA ILE A 179 0.52 -1.68 -8.58
C ILE A 179 0.17 -2.83 -7.62
N SER A 180 0.73 -4.01 -7.86
CA SER A 180 0.44 -5.20 -7.07
C SER A 180 1.71 -5.93 -6.71
N ASP A 181 1.71 -6.61 -5.57
CA ASP A 181 2.73 -7.60 -5.21
C ASP A 181 4.14 -6.99 -5.29
N THR A 182 4.36 -5.88 -4.60
CA THR A 182 5.68 -5.23 -4.56
C THR A 182 6.67 -6.03 -3.70
N HIS A 183 6.17 -6.76 -2.69
CA HIS A 183 6.97 -7.63 -1.82
C HIS A 183 8.22 -6.93 -1.28
N MET A 184 8.05 -5.71 -0.78
CA MET A 184 9.15 -4.94 -0.22
C MET A 184 9.57 -5.54 1.13
N VAL A 185 10.85 -5.42 1.45
CA VAL A 185 11.43 -5.84 2.73
C VAL A 185 12.02 -4.64 3.48
N THR A 186 12.48 -4.86 4.71
CA THR A 186 13.03 -3.79 5.55
C THR A 186 14.31 -3.21 4.94
N GLY A 187 15.17 -4.06 4.35
CA GLY A 187 16.36 -3.64 3.61
C GLY A 187 16.16 -3.65 2.10
N VAL A 188 17.22 -3.88 1.32
CA VAL A 188 17.18 -3.79 -0.15
C VAL A 188 16.55 -5.01 -0.85
N GLY A 189 16.38 -6.12 -0.15
CA GLY A 189 15.85 -7.37 -0.71
C GLY A 189 16.75 -8.01 -1.78
N VAL A 190 16.33 -9.16 -2.28
CA VAL A 190 17.08 -9.93 -3.28
C VAL A 190 16.16 -10.29 -4.44
N CYS A 191 16.57 -9.95 -5.65
CA CYS A 191 15.91 -10.36 -6.88
C CYS A 191 16.75 -11.39 -7.62
N ASN A 192 16.16 -12.56 -7.90
CA ASN A 192 16.86 -13.72 -8.48
C ASN A 192 16.35 -14.16 -9.84
N ASP A 193 15.27 -13.54 -10.32
CA ASP A 193 14.57 -13.95 -11.53
C ASP A 193 14.22 -12.80 -12.47
N ALA A 194 14.96 -11.70 -12.38
CA ALA A 194 14.94 -10.63 -13.37
C ALA A 194 15.49 -11.12 -14.73
N ILE A 195 15.05 -10.46 -15.80
CA ILE A 195 15.47 -10.70 -17.19
C ILE A 195 15.73 -9.35 -17.90
N ASP A 196 16.63 -9.35 -18.87
CA ASP A 196 16.86 -8.18 -19.75
C ASP A 196 15.76 -8.05 -20.80
N GLU A 197 15.73 -6.95 -21.56
CA GLU A 197 14.74 -6.69 -22.62
C GLU A 197 14.69 -7.79 -23.71
N GLN A 198 15.76 -8.56 -23.89
CA GLN A 198 15.83 -9.66 -24.84
C GLN A 198 15.34 -10.99 -24.24
N GLY A 199 14.99 -11.00 -22.95
CA GLY A 199 14.50 -12.15 -22.21
C GLY A 199 15.61 -13.06 -21.67
N ASN A 200 16.85 -12.58 -21.59
CA ASN A 200 17.95 -13.33 -20.98
C ASN A 200 17.96 -13.13 -19.46
N ASP A 201 18.29 -14.20 -18.74
CA ASP A 201 18.44 -14.19 -17.29
C ASP A 201 19.50 -13.18 -16.83
N LEU A 202 19.09 -12.29 -15.92
CA LEU A 202 19.99 -11.39 -15.22
C LEU A 202 20.53 -12.04 -13.93
N PRO A 203 21.74 -11.62 -13.48
CA PRO A 203 22.27 -12.03 -12.19
C PRO A 203 21.44 -11.47 -11.03
N GLU A 204 21.70 -12.01 -9.84
CA GLU A 204 21.13 -11.50 -8.59
C GLU A 204 21.38 -9.99 -8.41
N SER A 205 20.38 -9.28 -7.88
CA SER A 205 20.43 -7.83 -7.66
C SER A 205 19.52 -7.39 -6.51
N GLU A 206 19.65 -6.15 -6.08
CA GLU A 206 18.81 -5.55 -5.04
C GLU A 206 17.37 -5.35 -5.56
N ALA A 207 16.40 -5.99 -4.92
CA ALA A 207 15.01 -6.02 -5.38
C ALA A 207 14.28 -4.68 -5.21
N ASP A 208 14.36 -4.09 -4.03
CA ASP A 208 13.52 -2.96 -3.65
C ASP A 208 13.88 -1.69 -4.44
N PRO A 209 15.17 -1.36 -4.68
CA PRO A 209 15.54 -0.27 -5.58
C PRO A 209 15.05 -0.46 -7.03
N LEU A 210 15.05 -1.70 -7.55
CA LEU A 210 14.51 -2.00 -8.89
C LEU A 210 13.00 -1.77 -8.94
N THR A 211 12.28 -2.21 -7.90
CA THR A 211 10.83 -2.01 -7.76
C THR A 211 10.48 -0.51 -7.71
N VAL A 212 11.16 0.26 -6.86
CA VAL A 212 10.92 1.71 -6.73
C VAL A 212 11.23 2.45 -8.04
N ARG A 213 12.31 2.07 -8.72
CA ARG A 213 12.65 2.65 -10.03
C ARG A 213 11.56 2.37 -11.06
N PHE A 214 11.12 1.12 -11.15
CA PHE A 214 10.06 0.73 -12.09
C PHE A 214 8.74 1.46 -11.80
N ILE A 215 8.33 1.57 -10.53
CA ILE A 215 7.18 2.38 -10.12
C ILE A 215 7.34 3.82 -10.59
N GLY A 216 8.48 4.47 -10.28
CA GLY A 216 8.73 5.85 -10.69
C GLY A 216 8.61 6.07 -12.19
N GLU A 217 9.23 5.21 -12.99
CA GLU A 217 9.20 5.27 -14.46
C GLU A 217 7.78 5.16 -15.02
N ILE A 218 6.95 4.26 -14.48
CA ILE A 218 5.56 4.12 -14.91
C ILE A 218 4.70 5.30 -14.48
N LEU A 219 4.90 5.82 -13.28
CA LEU A 219 4.18 7.02 -12.83
C LEU A 219 4.52 8.24 -13.70
N ASP A 220 5.78 8.40 -14.11
CA ASP A 220 6.22 9.49 -14.97
C ASP A 220 5.69 9.37 -16.41
N ALA A 221 5.62 8.13 -16.92
CA ALA A 221 5.09 7.85 -18.25
C ALA A 221 3.56 7.98 -18.31
N GLU A 222 2.85 7.49 -17.29
CA GLU A 222 1.39 7.45 -17.29
C GLU A 222 0.74 8.72 -16.77
N LYS A 223 1.35 9.38 -15.78
CA LYS A 223 0.78 10.52 -15.06
C LYS A 223 -0.67 10.22 -14.61
N PRO A 224 -0.87 9.20 -13.77
CA PRO A 224 -2.20 8.79 -13.36
C PRO A 224 -2.86 9.82 -12.44
N ASP A 225 -4.18 9.80 -12.42
CA ASP A 225 -5.01 10.60 -11.52
C ASP A 225 -5.20 9.89 -10.15
N LEU A 226 -4.95 8.57 -10.09
CA LEU A 226 -5.00 7.74 -8.90
C LEU A 226 -4.04 6.55 -9.02
N VAL A 227 -3.39 6.16 -7.93
CA VAL A 227 -2.72 4.86 -7.80
C VAL A 227 -3.52 3.93 -6.90
N ILE A 228 -3.64 2.66 -7.27
CA ILE A 228 -4.19 1.63 -6.38
C ILE A 228 -3.14 0.56 -6.10
N LEU A 229 -2.94 0.26 -4.81
CA LEU A 229 -2.06 -0.81 -4.33
C LEU A 229 -2.92 -2.03 -4.01
N THR A 230 -2.73 -3.14 -4.73
CA THR A 230 -3.65 -4.29 -4.69
C THR A 230 -3.14 -5.46 -3.86
N GLY A 231 -2.61 -5.16 -2.67
CA GLY A 231 -2.10 -6.13 -1.69
C GLY A 231 -0.68 -6.62 -1.94
N ASP A 232 -0.12 -7.28 -0.93
CA ASP A 232 1.26 -7.76 -0.85
C ASP A 232 2.26 -6.66 -1.19
N GLN A 233 2.04 -5.51 -0.57
CA GLN A 233 3.02 -4.44 -0.59
C GLN A 233 4.31 -4.91 0.11
N LEU A 234 4.16 -5.67 1.19
CA LEU A 234 5.24 -6.19 2.01
C LEU A 234 5.42 -7.69 1.80
N HIS A 235 6.67 -8.13 1.84
CA HIS A 235 7.02 -9.55 1.89
C HIS A 235 6.81 -10.11 3.31
N HIS A 236 6.71 -11.43 3.45
CA HIS A 236 6.55 -12.08 4.76
C HIS A 236 7.79 -12.01 5.66
N ASP A 237 8.96 -11.84 5.06
CA ASP A 237 10.24 -11.69 5.76
C ASP A 237 10.51 -10.23 6.12
N ILE A 238 9.61 -9.65 6.92
CA ILE A 238 9.68 -8.26 7.34
C ILE A 238 9.99 -8.14 8.85
N THR A 239 10.91 -7.24 9.16
CA THR A 239 11.30 -6.88 10.55
C THR A 239 10.77 -5.51 10.95
N ASP A 240 10.48 -4.62 10.00
CA ASP A 240 9.81 -3.33 10.22
C ASP A 240 8.90 -2.98 9.03
N SER A 241 7.59 -3.19 9.21
CA SER A 241 6.59 -2.94 8.15
C SER A 241 6.54 -1.47 7.70
N GLN A 242 6.77 -0.51 8.61
CA GLN A 242 6.67 0.91 8.28
C GLN A 242 7.77 1.33 7.29
N THR A 243 9.01 0.91 7.51
CA THR A 243 10.14 1.18 6.62
C THR A 243 9.84 0.69 5.21
N ALA A 244 9.44 -0.57 5.07
CA ALA A 244 9.15 -1.15 3.75
C ALA A 244 7.94 -0.47 3.08
N LEU A 245 6.88 -0.18 3.83
CA LEU A 245 5.69 0.51 3.33
C LEU A 245 6.02 1.91 2.81
N PHE A 246 6.88 2.65 3.52
CA PHE A 246 7.31 3.99 3.11
C PHE A 246 8.05 3.98 1.78
N LYS A 247 8.83 2.94 1.48
CA LYS A 247 9.50 2.80 0.18
C LYS A 247 8.51 2.64 -0.97
N VAL A 248 7.42 1.89 -0.77
CA VAL A 248 6.36 1.70 -1.79
C VAL A 248 5.66 3.02 -2.10
N VAL A 249 5.27 3.76 -1.05
CA VAL A 249 4.44 4.96 -1.21
C VAL A 249 5.23 6.23 -1.53
N ALA A 250 6.54 6.26 -1.27
CA ALA A 250 7.38 7.43 -1.54
C ALA A 250 7.29 7.95 -2.98
N PRO A 251 7.49 7.13 -4.04
CA PRO A 251 7.41 7.63 -5.42
C PRO A 251 6.01 8.16 -5.78
N ILE A 252 4.96 7.70 -5.10
CA ILE A 252 3.57 8.15 -5.29
C ILE A 252 3.37 9.51 -4.62
N ILE A 253 3.78 9.64 -3.35
CA ILE A 253 3.64 10.84 -2.53
C ILE A 253 4.49 11.99 -3.08
N GLU A 254 5.71 11.71 -3.52
CA GLU A 254 6.60 12.70 -4.17
C GLU A 254 5.95 13.35 -5.40
N ARG A 255 5.11 12.59 -6.11
CA ARG A 255 4.38 13.05 -7.30
C ARG A 255 3.02 13.66 -6.96
N SER A 256 2.66 13.72 -5.68
CA SER A 256 1.37 14.23 -5.21
C SER A 256 0.17 13.51 -5.82
N ILE A 257 0.31 12.20 -6.08
CA ILE A 257 -0.75 11.40 -6.68
C ILE A 257 -1.58 10.78 -5.55
N PRO A 258 -2.92 10.97 -5.55
CA PRO A 258 -3.81 10.25 -4.64
C PRO A 258 -3.62 8.74 -4.75
N PHE A 259 -3.72 8.01 -3.64
CA PHE A 259 -3.63 6.54 -3.68
C PHE A 259 -4.52 5.85 -2.66
N ALA A 260 -4.90 4.60 -2.97
CA ALA A 260 -5.65 3.73 -2.08
C ALA A 260 -5.00 2.34 -2.04
N ALA A 261 -5.14 1.63 -0.93
CA ALA A 261 -4.53 0.32 -0.75
C ALA A 261 -5.51 -0.69 -0.13
N VAL A 262 -5.46 -1.93 -0.63
CA VAL A 262 -5.96 -3.13 0.06
C VAL A 262 -4.79 -3.98 0.52
N PHE A 263 -5.02 -4.83 1.51
CA PHE A 263 -4.03 -5.77 2.00
C PHE A 263 -4.09 -7.10 1.25
N GLY A 264 -2.92 -7.72 1.12
CA GLY A 264 -2.74 -9.10 0.74
C GLY A 264 -2.40 -10.00 1.91
N ASN A 265 -2.10 -11.26 1.61
CA ASN A 265 -1.83 -12.26 2.64
C ASN A 265 -0.45 -12.08 3.29
N HIS A 266 0.55 -11.61 2.52
CA HIS A 266 1.92 -11.43 3.00
C HIS A 266 2.09 -10.15 3.83
N ASP A 267 1.24 -9.13 3.63
CA ASP A 267 1.37 -7.85 4.34
C ASP A 267 1.40 -7.99 5.86
N SER A 268 0.68 -8.97 6.41
CA SER A 268 0.66 -9.27 7.85
C SER A 268 1.19 -10.67 8.18
N GLU A 269 1.96 -11.29 7.29
CA GLU A 269 2.66 -12.55 7.55
C GLU A 269 4.07 -12.26 8.11
N GLY A 270 4.54 -13.10 9.04
CA GLY A 270 5.83 -12.93 9.71
C GLY A 270 5.71 -12.55 11.19
N SER A 271 6.74 -12.84 11.97
CA SER A 271 6.72 -12.67 13.43
C SER A 271 6.80 -11.22 13.89
N HIS A 272 7.27 -10.33 13.03
CA HIS A 272 7.50 -8.90 13.32
C HIS A 272 6.69 -7.97 12.42
N ALA A 273 5.85 -8.53 11.54
CA ALA A 273 4.94 -7.74 10.73
C ALA A 273 3.92 -7.02 11.63
N LEU A 274 3.66 -5.75 11.33
CA LEU A 274 2.56 -5.02 11.96
C LEU A 274 1.23 -5.67 11.58
N SER A 275 0.24 -5.60 12.46
CA SER A 275 -1.13 -6.01 12.13
C SER A 275 -1.71 -5.12 11.02
N ARG A 276 -2.69 -5.61 10.26
CA ARG A 276 -3.41 -4.81 9.25
C ARG A 276 -3.99 -3.53 9.82
N THR A 277 -4.53 -3.56 11.04
CA THR A 277 -5.02 -2.36 11.74
C THR A 277 -3.91 -1.34 11.98
N ALA A 278 -2.73 -1.77 12.44
CA ALA A 278 -1.60 -0.89 12.67
C ALA A 278 -1.05 -0.31 11.35
N GLN A 279 -0.94 -1.13 10.30
CA GLN A 279 -0.54 -0.67 8.97
C GLN A 279 -1.57 0.29 8.36
N MET A 280 -2.86 0.01 8.51
CA MET A 280 -3.92 0.92 8.05
C MET A 280 -3.87 2.25 8.80
N SER A 281 -3.50 2.24 10.09
CA SER A 281 -3.27 3.47 10.84
C SER A 281 -2.14 4.31 10.25
N ILE A 282 -1.07 3.68 9.76
CA ILE A 282 -0.01 4.38 9.02
C ILE A 282 -0.55 4.90 7.69
N LEU A 283 -1.15 4.03 6.87
CA LEU A 283 -1.66 4.36 5.54
C LEU A 283 -2.66 5.52 5.55
N GLN A 284 -3.65 5.51 6.44
CA GLN A 284 -4.68 6.55 6.48
C GLN A 284 -4.12 7.92 6.90
N ASN A 285 -2.95 7.96 7.55
CA ASN A 285 -2.31 9.19 8.00
C ASN A 285 -1.24 9.70 7.02
N LEU A 286 -0.92 8.95 5.96
CA LEU A 286 -0.01 9.40 4.92
C LEU A 286 -0.66 10.46 4.00
N PRO A 287 0.12 11.44 3.49
CA PRO A 287 -0.36 12.39 2.50
C PRO A 287 -0.89 11.66 1.26
N PHE A 288 -1.91 12.21 0.60
CA PHE A 288 -2.50 11.64 -0.63
C PHE A 288 -3.14 10.25 -0.51
N SER A 289 -3.01 9.57 0.62
CA SER A 289 -3.75 8.34 0.89
C SER A 289 -5.25 8.61 0.90
N LEU A 290 -6.04 7.66 0.44
CA LEU A 290 -7.49 7.58 0.50
C LEU A 290 -7.94 6.31 1.23
N SER A 291 -6.99 5.54 1.77
CA SER A 291 -7.28 4.31 2.49
C SER A 291 -7.99 4.60 3.81
N GLU A 292 -8.99 3.79 4.12
CA GLU A 292 -9.75 3.84 5.35
C GLU A 292 -9.86 2.44 5.97
N PRO A 293 -9.93 2.31 7.31
CA PRO A 293 -10.12 1.01 7.95
C PRO A 293 -11.46 0.36 7.60
N GLY A 294 -12.45 1.14 7.19
CA GLY A 294 -13.82 0.69 6.99
C GLY A 294 -14.62 0.59 8.29
N PRO A 295 -15.88 0.16 8.22
CA PRO A 295 -16.75 0.05 9.40
C PRO A 295 -16.30 -1.08 10.33
N GLU A 296 -16.25 -0.82 11.65
CA GLU A 296 -15.80 -1.80 12.67
C GLU A 296 -16.61 -3.10 12.69
N GLN A 297 -17.88 -3.06 12.27
CA GLN A 297 -18.78 -4.22 12.23
C GLN A 297 -18.63 -5.10 10.97
N VAL A 298 -17.76 -4.74 10.04
CA VAL A 298 -17.51 -5.48 8.79
C VAL A 298 -16.20 -6.24 8.94
N ASP A 299 -16.18 -7.52 8.57
CA ASP A 299 -15.00 -8.37 8.70
C ASP A 299 -13.82 -7.85 7.84
N GLY A 300 -12.62 -7.91 8.39
CA GLY A 300 -11.38 -7.45 7.74
C GLY A 300 -11.09 -5.95 7.95
N VAL A 301 -9.95 -5.49 7.44
CA VAL A 301 -9.51 -4.09 7.54
C VAL A 301 -9.27 -3.54 6.14
N GLY A 302 -9.84 -2.39 5.82
CA GLY A 302 -9.73 -1.81 4.48
C GLY A 302 -10.97 -2.04 3.60
N ASN A 303 -12.16 -2.15 4.22
CA ASN A 303 -13.44 -2.19 3.49
C ASN A 303 -13.99 -0.77 3.32
N PHE A 304 -13.68 -0.13 2.19
CA PHE A 304 -14.06 1.27 1.92
C PHE A 304 -14.35 1.48 0.44
N TYR A 305 -14.81 2.69 0.08
CA TYR A 305 -15.06 3.05 -1.30
C TYR A 305 -14.53 4.45 -1.60
N VAL A 306 -14.21 4.69 -2.87
CA VAL A 306 -13.81 6.00 -3.38
C VAL A 306 -14.68 6.34 -4.58
N GLN A 307 -15.27 7.55 -4.59
CA GLN A 307 -16.05 8.03 -5.71
C GLN A 307 -15.20 8.95 -6.61
N ILE A 308 -15.30 8.72 -7.91
CA ILE A 308 -14.78 9.62 -8.95
C ILE A 308 -15.96 10.43 -9.44
N LEU A 309 -15.87 11.75 -9.34
CA LEU A 309 -16.93 12.68 -9.73
C LEU A 309 -16.72 13.20 -11.16
N ALA A 310 -17.79 13.71 -11.74
CA ALA A 310 -17.76 14.50 -12.97
C ALA A 310 -16.90 15.78 -12.81
N PRO A 311 -16.52 16.44 -13.92
CA PRO A 311 -15.77 17.70 -13.84
C PRO A 311 -16.49 18.73 -12.97
N ALA A 312 -15.73 19.53 -12.24
CA ALA A 312 -16.28 20.63 -11.45
C ALA A 312 -17.10 21.58 -12.35
N PRO A 313 -18.22 22.14 -11.85
CA PRO A 313 -18.70 22.10 -10.46
C PRO A 313 -19.71 20.97 -10.19
N SER A 314 -19.79 19.92 -11.02
CA SER A 314 -20.76 18.84 -10.83
C SER A 314 -20.37 17.92 -9.66
N GLU A 315 -21.33 17.58 -8.80
CA GLU A 315 -21.15 16.60 -7.71
C GLU A 315 -21.70 15.21 -8.07
N LEU A 316 -21.88 14.94 -9.37
CA LEU A 316 -22.37 13.65 -9.84
C LEU A 316 -21.23 12.63 -9.85
N PRO A 317 -21.37 11.48 -9.16
CA PRO A 317 -20.40 10.39 -9.27
C PRO A 317 -20.51 9.73 -10.64
N VAL A 318 -19.37 9.48 -11.28
CA VAL A 318 -19.28 8.78 -12.58
C VAL A 318 -18.80 7.34 -12.44
N SER A 319 -18.04 7.03 -11.39
CA SER A 319 -17.57 5.69 -11.04
C SER A 319 -17.36 5.61 -9.53
N THR A 320 -17.63 4.43 -8.95
CA THR A 320 -17.27 4.10 -7.58
C THR A 320 -16.28 2.93 -7.58
N LEU A 321 -15.19 3.09 -6.86
CA LEU A 321 -14.21 2.03 -6.63
C LEU A 321 -14.48 1.44 -5.26
N TYR A 322 -14.69 0.13 -5.17
CA TYR A 322 -14.90 -0.57 -3.91
C TYR A 322 -13.65 -1.38 -3.56
N PHE A 323 -13.11 -1.15 -2.37
CA PHE A 323 -11.93 -1.82 -1.83
C PHE A 323 -12.37 -2.78 -0.72
N LEU A 324 -11.96 -4.04 -0.81
CA LEU A 324 -12.32 -5.06 0.18
C LEU A 324 -11.08 -5.84 0.65
N ASP A 325 -11.05 -6.15 1.94
CA ASP A 325 -10.08 -7.07 2.52
C ASP A 325 -10.42 -8.51 2.09
N SER A 326 -9.59 -9.10 1.21
CA SER A 326 -9.73 -10.50 0.80
C SER A 326 -9.15 -11.50 1.81
N HIS A 327 -8.74 -11.03 2.98
CA HIS A 327 -8.18 -11.78 4.11
C HIS A 327 -6.79 -12.38 3.82
N SER A 328 -6.42 -13.43 4.54
CA SER A 328 -5.14 -14.16 4.38
C SER A 328 -5.44 -15.66 4.24
N LYS A 329 -4.51 -16.51 4.65
CA LYS A 329 -4.72 -17.96 4.81
C LYS A 329 -5.57 -18.23 6.06
N LEU A 330 -6.42 -19.25 6.01
CA LEU A 330 -7.11 -19.79 7.17
C LEU A 330 -6.10 -20.34 8.21
N PRO A 331 -6.40 -20.26 9.52
CA PRO A 331 -5.52 -20.80 10.55
C PRO A 331 -5.18 -22.29 10.31
N SER A 332 -3.94 -22.68 10.60
CA SER A 332 -3.38 -24.02 10.34
C SER A 332 -4.09 -25.19 11.03
N THR A 333 -4.98 -24.90 11.98
CA THR A 333 -5.85 -25.89 12.63
C THR A 333 -6.96 -26.41 11.72
N THR A 334 -7.21 -25.74 10.58
CA THR A 334 -8.06 -26.25 9.51
C THR A 334 -7.23 -27.17 8.60
N LEU A 335 -7.67 -28.40 8.39
CA LEU A 335 -7.03 -29.32 7.46
C LEU A 335 -6.95 -28.64 6.08
N ASN A 336 -5.72 -28.36 5.64
CA ASN A 336 -5.31 -27.67 4.42
C ASN A 336 -5.15 -26.15 4.58
N ASN A 337 -3.91 -25.68 4.43
CA ASN A 337 -3.45 -24.31 4.29
C ASN A 337 -4.17 -23.56 3.14
N ARG A 338 -5.45 -23.24 3.33
CA ARG A 338 -6.36 -22.69 2.32
C ARG A 338 -6.49 -21.19 2.50
N TYR A 339 -6.63 -20.46 1.39
CA TYR A 339 -6.98 -19.04 1.45
C TYR A 339 -8.40 -18.86 1.97
N ASP A 340 -8.57 -17.81 2.76
CA ASP A 340 -9.86 -17.39 3.26
C ASP A 340 -10.65 -16.64 2.18
N HIS A 341 -11.93 -16.36 2.45
CA HIS A 341 -12.89 -15.82 1.50
C HIS A 341 -13.54 -14.53 2.03
N ILE A 342 -14.06 -13.72 1.10
CA ILE A 342 -14.91 -12.56 1.41
C ILE A 342 -16.11 -13.02 2.24
N LYS A 343 -16.34 -12.35 3.38
CA LYS A 343 -17.34 -12.73 4.38
C LYS A 343 -18.74 -12.19 4.03
N PRO A 344 -19.81 -12.82 4.54
CA PRO A 344 -21.17 -12.31 4.37
C PRO A 344 -21.34 -10.85 4.80
N SER A 345 -20.70 -10.42 5.90
CA SER A 345 -20.75 -9.03 6.38
C SER A 345 -20.20 -8.03 5.36
N GLN A 346 -19.14 -8.40 4.63
CA GLN A 346 -18.54 -7.59 3.56
C GLN A 346 -19.45 -7.54 2.33
N ILE A 347 -20.10 -8.65 1.99
CA ILE A 347 -21.08 -8.70 0.88
C ILE A 347 -22.30 -7.81 1.21
N ASP A 348 -22.83 -7.91 2.43
CA ASP A 348 -23.96 -7.11 2.89
C ASP A 348 -23.60 -5.63 2.98
N TRP A 349 -22.40 -5.31 3.45
CA TRP A 349 -21.85 -3.96 3.41
C TRP A 349 -21.75 -3.42 1.99
N PHE A 350 -21.20 -4.19 1.04
CA PHE A 350 -21.10 -3.79 -0.36
C PHE A 350 -22.48 -3.49 -0.95
N LYS A 351 -23.45 -4.41 -0.78
CA LYS A 351 -24.83 -4.25 -1.27
C LYS A 351 -25.50 -3.00 -0.69
N THR A 352 -25.42 -2.83 0.62
CA THR A 352 -26.02 -1.69 1.33
C THR A 352 -25.37 -0.38 0.89
N THR A 353 -24.04 -0.36 0.80
CA THR A 353 -23.27 0.81 0.37
C THR A 353 -23.66 1.19 -1.06
N PHE A 354 -23.66 0.23 -2.00
CA PHE A 354 -24.07 0.47 -3.37
C PHE A 354 -25.47 1.08 -3.46
N GLN A 355 -26.45 0.49 -2.78
CA GLN A 355 -27.83 1.01 -2.78
C GLN A 355 -27.96 2.40 -2.16
N SER A 356 -27.11 2.73 -1.18
CA SER A 356 -27.14 4.02 -0.49
C SER A 356 -26.49 5.16 -1.29
N LEU A 357 -25.51 4.82 -2.14
CA LEU A 357 -24.82 5.79 -2.96
C LEU A 357 -25.70 6.22 -4.14
N ARG A 358 -25.63 7.50 -4.53
CA ARG A 358 -26.22 7.93 -5.80
C ARG A 358 -25.53 7.14 -6.91
N ASN A 359 -26.31 6.47 -7.76
CA ASN A 359 -25.80 5.64 -8.85
C ASN A 359 -24.66 6.34 -9.60
N ALA A 360 -23.42 5.96 -9.27
CA ALA A 360 -22.30 6.10 -10.18
C ALA A 360 -22.63 5.21 -11.38
N GLY A 361 -22.30 5.64 -12.60
CA GLY A 361 -22.66 4.88 -13.80
C GLY A 361 -22.12 3.44 -13.81
N ASN A 362 -22.38 2.71 -14.90
CA ASN A 362 -21.97 1.32 -15.13
C ASN A 362 -20.44 1.12 -15.25
N LEU A 363 -19.61 1.95 -14.62
CA LEU A 363 -18.14 1.97 -14.70
C LEU A 363 -17.49 1.74 -13.33
N SER A 364 -18.25 1.26 -12.36
CA SER A 364 -17.78 0.96 -11.00
C SER A 364 -17.07 -0.39 -10.99
N PHE A 365 -15.97 -0.51 -10.23
CA PHE A 365 -15.20 -1.75 -10.14
C PHE A 365 -14.75 -2.05 -8.72
N VAL A 366 -14.45 -3.32 -8.48
CA VAL A 366 -14.02 -3.85 -7.19
C VAL A 366 -12.52 -4.14 -7.22
N ILE A 367 -11.84 -3.82 -6.13
CA ILE A 367 -10.43 -4.07 -5.92
C ILE A 367 -10.27 -4.98 -4.70
N ILE A 368 -9.60 -6.11 -4.93
CA ILE A 368 -9.24 -7.13 -3.93
C ILE A 368 -7.79 -7.56 -4.16
N HIS A 369 -7.20 -8.32 -3.24
CA HIS A 369 -5.88 -8.91 -3.47
C HIS A 369 -5.99 -10.36 -3.96
N ILE A 370 -6.54 -11.25 -3.11
CA ILE A 370 -6.73 -12.67 -3.42
C ILE A 370 -7.91 -12.79 -4.40
N PRO A 371 -7.73 -13.44 -5.56
CA PRO A 371 -8.78 -13.55 -6.57
C PRO A 371 -9.98 -14.36 -6.07
N LEU A 372 -11.16 -14.05 -6.60
CA LEU A 372 -12.37 -14.85 -6.35
C LEU A 372 -12.27 -16.24 -7.01
N PRO A 373 -13.01 -17.25 -6.53
CA PRO A 373 -13.00 -18.60 -7.13
C PRO A 373 -13.26 -18.63 -8.64
N GLU A 374 -14.02 -17.68 -9.16
CA GLU A 374 -14.36 -17.53 -10.59
C GLU A 374 -13.12 -17.27 -11.46
N PHE A 375 -12.05 -16.67 -10.91
CA PHE A 375 -10.77 -16.51 -11.63
C PHE A 375 -10.11 -17.86 -11.94
N LYS A 376 -10.49 -18.94 -11.25
CA LYS A 376 -9.99 -20.30 -11.50
C LYS A 376 -10.79 -21.05 -12.56
N ASP A 377 -11.92 -20.51 -13.05
CA ASP A 377 -12.76 -21.22 -14.02
C ASP A 377 -11.98 -21.49 -15.32
N ARG A 378 -11.96 -22.76 -15.70
CA ARG A 378 -11.24 -23.25 -16.89
C ARG A 378 -11.85 -22.79 -18.20
N HIS A 379 -13.10 -22.32 -18.18
CA HIS A 379 -13.83 -21.80 -19.32
C HIS A 379 -13.76 -20.28 -19.42
N LEU A 380 -12.94 -19.61 -18.60
CA LEU A 380 -12.76 -18.16 -18.70
C LEU A 380 -12.38 -17.74 -20.12
N CYS A 381 -13.13 -16.76 -20.61
CA CYS A 381 -12.91 -16.09 -21.86
C CYS A 381 -11.85 -15.01 -21.70
N ILE A 382 -10.58 -15.42 -21.70
CA ILE A 382 -9.44 -14.49 -21.72
C ILE A 382 -9.45 -13.73 -23.05
N ARG A 383 -9.40 -12.39 -22.98
CA ARG A 383 -9.39 -11.50 -24.15
C ARG A 383 -8.12 -10.66 -24.25
N SER A 384 -7.36 -10.59 -23.17
CA SER A 384 -6.06 -9.92 -23.11
C SER A 384 -5.20 -10.54 -22.02
N GLY A 385 -3.87 -10.44 -22.16
CA GLY A 385 -2.92 -11.09 -21.25
C GLY A 385 -2.98 -12.63 -21.29
N GLN A 386 -2.41 -13.27 -20.27
CA GLN A 386 -2.27 -14.73 -20.18
C GLN A 386 -2.44 -15.24 -18.76
N ARG A 387 -3.02 -16.45 -18.65
CA ARG A 387 -2.91 -17.30 -17.46
C ARG A 387 -1.60 -18.08 -17.56
N ARG A 388 -0.61 -17.72 -16.75
CA ARG A 388 0.75 -18.28 -16.77
C ARG A 388 1.03 -19.22 -15.60
N GLU A 389 0.21 -19.15 -14.57
CA GLU A 389 0.21 -20.05 -13.43
C GLU A 389 -1.24 -20.42 -13.01
N PRO A 390 -1.43 -21.49 -12.24
CA PRO A 390 -2.70 -21.78 -11.61
C PRO A 390 -3.18 -20.60 -10.78
N THR A 391 -4.48 -20.30 -10.83
CA THR A 391 -5.07 -19.32 -9.92
C THR A 391 -5.18 -19.92 -8.53
N GLU A 392 -4.51 -19.28 -7.58
CA GLU A 392 -4.62 -19.57 -6.16
C GLU A 392 -5.65 -18.65 -5.49
N GLY A 393 -6.48 -19.22 -4.63
CA GLY A 393 -7.58 -18.49 -4.00
C GLY A 393 -8.44 -19.40 -3.12
N PRO A 394 -9.52 -18.86 -2.52
CA PRO A 394 -10.36 -19.64 -1.61
C PRO A 394 -10.99 -20.84 -2.31
N SER A 395 -11.02 -21.97 -1.60
CA SER A 395 -11.77 -23.15 -2.07
C SER A 395 -13.28 -23.01 -1.91
N PHE A 396 -13.72 -22.10 -1.04
CA PHE A 396 -15.13 -21.84 -0.75
C PHE A 396 -15.60 -20.65 -1.59
N ASN A 397 -16.72 -20.82 -2.30
CA ASN A 397 -17.35 -19.73 -3.01
C ASN A 397 -18.35 -19.02 -2.08
N SER A 398 -18.07 -17.74 -1.78
CA SER A 398 -18.92 -16.90 -0.94
C SER A 398 -20.13 -16.32 -1.68
N HIS A 399 -20.23 -16.57 -2.99
CA HIS A 399 -21.22 -15.97 -3.89
C HIS A 399 -21.09 -14.44 -3.98
N PHE A 400 -19.89 -13.90 -3.73
CA PHE A 400 -19.66 -12.47 -3.92
C PHE A 400 -19.73 -12.09 -5.40
N TYR A 401 -19.20 -12.91 -6.31
CA TYR A 401 -19.31 -12.68 -7.76
C TYR A 401 -20.76 -12.52 -8.22
N ASP A 402 -21.69 -13.34 -7.70
CA ASP A 402 -23.11 -13.23 -8.01
C ASP A 402 -23.67 -11.85 -7.63
N ALA A 403 -23.27 -11.33 -6.46
CA ALA A 403 -23.62 -9.96 -6.06
C ALA A 403 -22.99 -8.90 -7.00
N LEU A 404 -21.79 -9.12 -7.52
CA LEU A 404 -21.18 -8.19 -8.49
C LEU A 404 -21.96 -8.15 -9.80
N VAL A 405 -22.45 -9.29 -10.27
CA VAL A 405 -23.31 -9.40 -11.46
C VAL A 405 -24.65 -8.70 -11.23
N ASP A 406 -25.32 -8.97 -10.11
CA ASP A 406 -26.63 -8.38 -9.77
C ASP A 406 -26.59 -6.85 -9.71
N TYR A 407 -25.45 -6.29 -9.29
CA TYR A 407 -25.24 -4.86 -9.13
C TYR A 407 -24.51 -4.22 -10.32
N GLY A 408 -24.25 -4.96 -11.40
CA GLY A 408 -23.71 -4.42 -12.66
C GLY A 408 -22.30 -3.86 -12.53
N ILE A 409 -21.45 -4.48 -11.69
CA ILE A 409 -20.04 -4.12 -11.56
C ILE A 409 -19.32 -4.42 -12.88
N SER A 410 -18.47 -3.50 -13.33
CA SER A 410 -17.83 -3.58 -14.65
C SER A 410 -16.59 -4.48 -14.63
N ALA A 411 -15.83 -4.44 -13.53
CA ALA A 411 -14.57 -5.15 -13.41
C ALA A 411 -14.23 -5.48 -11.95
N VAL A 412 -13.37 -6.48 -11.79
CA VAL A 412 -12.70 -6.87 -10.55
C VAL A 412 -11.21 -6.91 -10.83
N GLY A 413 -10.45 -6.07 -10.14
CA GLY A 413 -8.99 -6.07 -10.16
C GLY A 413 -8.42 -6.85 -8.98
N CYS A 414 -7.44 -7.72 -9.24
CA CYS A 414 -6.73 -8.49 -8.21
C CYS A 414 -5.21 -8.56 -8.42
N GLY A 415 -4.50 -9.11 -7.42
CA GLY A 415 -3.06 -9.39 -7.41
C GLY A 415 -2.76 -10.88 -7.19
N HIS A 416 -1.85 -11.18 -6.27
CA HIS A 416 -1.61 -12.50 -5.64
C HIS A 416 -0.88 -13.54 -6.52
N ASP A 417 -1.40 -13.81 -7.73
CA ASP A 417 -0.73 -14.69 -8.69
C ASP A 417 0.14 -13.83 -9.62
N HIS A 418 1.44 -13.77 -9.32
CA HIS A 418 2.35 -12.73 -9.81
C HIS A 418 2.56 -12.75 -11.32
N VAL A 419 2.53 -13.92 -11.94
CA VAL A 419 2.81 -14.09 -13.37
C VAL A 419 1.53 -14.12 -14.23
N ASN A 420 0.35 -14.16 -13.61
CA ASN A 420 -0.93 -13.93 -14.27
C ASN A 420 -1.16 -12.44 -14.56
N ASP A 421 -1.66 -12.13 -15.77
CA ASP A 421 -1.96 -10.75 -16.18
C ASP A 421 -3.17 -10.65 -17.11
N PHE A 422 -4.00 -11.69 -17.11
CA PHE A 422 -5.13 -11.74 -18.02
C PHE A 422 -6.27 -10.82 -17.60
N ALA A 423 -7.08 -10.45 -18.58
CA ALA A 423 -8.43 -9.93 -18.41
C ALA A 423 -9.41 -10.90 -19.09
N ALA A 424 -10.40 -11.37 -18.34
CA ALA A 424 -11.33 -12.40 -18.80
C ALA A 424 -12.77 -12.16 -18.37
N LEU A 425 -13.70 -12.80 -19.09
CA LEU A 425 -15.11 -12.91 -18.73
C LEU A 425 -15.46 -14.37 -18.47
N LEU A 426 -16.42 -14.64 -17.57
CA LEU A 426 -17.09 -15.93 -17.58
C LEU A 426 -17.96 -16.07 -18.83
N PRO A 427 -18.09 -17.28 -19.40
CA PRO A 427 -19.00 -17.53 -20.51
C PRO A 427 -20.42 -17.07 -20.14
N GLN A 428 -21.04 -16.26 -21.02
CA GLN A 428 -22.41 -15.82 -20.81
C GLN A 428 -23.36 -17.02 -20.91
N GLN A 429 -24.13 -17.26 -19.86
CA GLN A 429 -25.32 -18.10 -19.97
C GLN A 429 -26.50 -17.19 -20.35
N THR A 430 -27.04 -17.38 -21.56
CA THR A 430 -28.29 -16.73 -21.95
C THR A 430 -29.41 -17.17 -21.02
N GLN A 431 -29.94 -16.25 -20.21
CA GLN A 431 -31.14 -16.52 -19.43
C GLN A 431 -32.38 -16.57 -20.34
N HIS A 432 -33.35 -17.39 -19.95
CA HIS A 432 -34.59 -17.64 -20.71
C HIS A 432 -35.50 -16.40 -20.88
N ASP A 433 -35.22 -15.29 -20.21
CA ASP A 433 -36.02 -14.06 -20.21
C ASP A 433 -35.51 -12.96 -21.17
N GLY A 434 -34.42 -13.22 -21.90
CA GLY A 434 -33.86 -12.31 -22.90
C GLY A 434 -33.07 -11.12 -22.31
N LYS A 435 -32.84 -11.07 -20.99
CA LYS A 435 -31.93 -10.11 -20.36
C LYS A 435 -30.63 -10.83 -19.99
N THR A 436 -29.56 -10.59 -20.74
CA THR A 436 -28.24 -11.11 -20.39
C THR A 436 -27.63 -10.23 -19.30
N PRO A 437 -27.37 -10.74 -18.08
CA PRO A 437 -26.70 -9.98 -17.03
C PRO A 437 -25.30 -9.58 -17.49
N GLN A 438 -24.87 -8.40 -17.06
CA GLN A 438 -23.54 -7.89 -17.39
C GLN A 438 -22.51 -8.46 -16.41
N SER A 439 -21.79 -9.49 -16.85
CA SER A 439 -20.71 -10.08 -16.06
C SER A 439 -19.53 -9.11 -15.90
N PRO A 440 -18.95 -8.95 -14.70
CA PRO A 440 -17.75 -8.16 -14.52
C PRO A 440 -16.54 -8.81 -15.20
N TRP A 441 -15.63 -7.98 -15.69
CA TRP A 441 -14.29 -8.41 -16.12
C TRP A 441 -13.43 -8.83 -14.95
N LEU A 442 -12.84 -10.01 -15.01
CA LEU A 442 -11.88 -10.52 -14.03
C LEU A 442 -10.46 -10.23 -14.52
N CYS A 443 -9.75 -9.34 -13.83
CA CYS A 443 -8.46 -8.81 -14.28
C CYS A 443 -7.35 -8.93 -13.23
N TYR A 444 -6.26 -9.59 -13.57
CA TYR A 444 -5.03 -9.56 -12.77
C TYR A 444 -4.22 -8.29 -13.05
N GLY A 445 -3.70 -7.64 -12.01
CA GLY A 445 -2.77 -6.52 -12.13
C GLY A 445 -1.39 -6.93 -12.63
N GLY A 446 -1.02 -8.20 -12.43
CA GLY A 446 0.36 -8.70 -12.53
C GLY A 446 1.24 -8.18 -11.38
N ALA A 447 2.42 -8.78 -11.19
CA ALA A 447 3.35 -8.34 -10.14
C ALA A 447 4.31 -7.25 -10.61
N SER A 448 4.41 -6.20 -9.78
CA SER A 448 5.28 -5.05 -9.99
C SER A 448 6.61 -5.16 -9.23
N GLY A 449 6.64 -5.96 -8.16
CA GLY A 449 7.80 -6.13 -7.29
C GLY A 449 8.85 -7.08 -7.84
N PHE A 450 10.11 -6.72 -7.64
CA PHE A 450 11.26 -7.60 -7.85
C PHE A 450 11.59 -8.46 -6.62
N GLY A 451 10.97 -8.17 -5.47
CA GLY A 451 11.15 -8.95 -4.23
C GLY A 451 10.27 -10.21 -4.19
N GLY A 452 9.16 -10.23 -4.94
CA GLY A 452 8.31 -11.39 -5.13
C GLY A 452 8.77 -12.24 -6.31
N TYR A 453 8.26 -13.47 -6.44
CA TYR A 453 8.58 -14.30 -7.60
C TYR A 453 8.07 -13.66 -8.90
N GLY A 454 8.87 -13.74 -9.95
CA GLY A 454 8.55 -13.36 -11.33
C GLY A 454 8.74 -14.54 -12.27
N SER A 455 8.83 -15.73 -11.72
CA SER A 455 9.09 -16.97 -12.44
C SER A 455 8.12 -18.06 -12.04
N TYR A 456 7.74 -18.88 -13.01
CA TYR A 456 6.87 -20.03 -12.79
C TYR A 456 7.27 -21.17 -13.72
N ALA A 457 7.29 -22.40 -13.20
CA ALA A 457 7.68 -23.60 -13.94
C ALA A 457 9.01 -23.46 -14.73
N GLY A 458 10.01 -22.80 -14.13
CA GLY A 458 11.33 -22.61 -14.73
C GLY A 458 11.43 -21.51 -15.80
N LYS A 459 10.36 -20.74 -16.01
CA LYS A 459 10.34 -19.59 -16.92
C LYS A 459 10.24 -18.29 -16.13
N ARG A 460 11.11 -17.32 -16.43
CA ARG A 460 11.06 -15.95 -15.91
C ARG A 460 10.16 -15.07 -16.77
N PHE A 461 9.55 -14.06 -16.16
CA PHE A 461 8.64 -13.14 -16.82
C PHE A 461 8.86 -11.71 -16.36
N TYR A 462 8.63 -10.77 -17.26
CA TYR A 462 8.83 -9.36 -16.99
C TYR A 462 7.89 -8.82 -15.92
N ARG A 463 8.39 -7.97 -15.01
CA ARG A 463 7.54 -7.22 -14.07
C ARG A 463 6.60 -6.29 -14.82
N ARG A 464 5.41 -6.08 -14.25
CA ARG A 464 4.35 -5.34 -14.93
C ARG A 464 3.37 -4.64 -13.99
N MET A 465 2.72 -3.63 -14.53
CA MET A 465 1.64 -2.87 -13.89
C MET A 465 0.47 -2.78 -14.86
N ARG A 466 -0.75 -2.80 -14.32
CA ARG A 466 -1.96 -2.57 -15.09
C ARG A 466 -2.35 -1.10 -15.02
N VAL A 467 -2.81 -0.57 -16.13
CA VAL A 467 -3.38 0.78 -16.21
C VAL A 467 -4.85 0.69 -16.61
N TRP A 468 -5.66 1.56 -16.04
CA TRP A 468 -7.08 1.71 -16.34
C TRP A 468 -7.35 3.14 -16.81
N GLU A 469 -8.17 3.31 -17.85
CA GLU A 469 -8.63 4.62 -18.30
C GLU A 469 -10.16 4.60 -18.42
N LEU A 470 -10.78 5.37 -17.54
CA LEU A 470 -12.20 5.71 -17.61
C LEU A 470 -12.38 6.86 -18.61
N ASN A 471 -13.44 6.80 -19.42
CA ASN A 471 -13.98 7.98 -20.09
C ASN A 471 -15.46 8.13 -19.74
N ALA A 472 -15.78 9.14 -18.94
CA ALA A 472 -17.13 9.38 -18.44
C ALA A 472 -18.10 9.75 -19.57
N SER A 473 -17.66 10.57 -20.54
CA SER A 473 -18.52 11.01 -21.64
C SER A 473 -18.88 9.89 -22.61
N ALA A 474 -17.95 8.96 -22.85
CA ALA A 474 -18.14 7.81 -23.74
C ALA A 474 -18.73 6.58 -23.03
N GLY A 475 -18.89 6.62 -21.70
CA GLY A 475 -19.29 5.45 -20.93
C GLY A 475 -18.33 4.27 -21.13
N SER A 476 -17.02 4.53 -21.27
CA SER A 476 -16.03 3.51 -21.64
C SER A 476 -14.98 3.29 -20.56
N LEU A 477 -14.50 2.05 -20.46
CA LEU A 477 -13.40 1.64 -19.58
C LEU A 477 -12.40 0.84 -20.42
N LYS A 478 -11.15 1.28 -20.43
CA LYS A 478 -10.03 0.60 -21.08
C LYS A 478 -9.00 0.14 -20.07
N THR A 479 -8.26 -0.90 -20.43
CA THR A 479 -7.07 -1.31 -19.69
C THR A 479 -5.93 -1.68 -20.63
N TRP A 480 -4.69 -1.54 -20.16
CA TRP A 480 -3.47 -2.03 -20.81
C TRP A 480 -2.41 -2.36 -19.75
N MET A 481 -1.33 -3.01 -20.18
CA MET A 481 -0.19 -3.32 -19.33
C MET A 481 1.02 -2.44 -19.65
N ARG A 482 1.85 -2.25 -18.64
CA ARG A 482 3.19 -1.65 -18.71
C ARG A 482 4.22 -2.67 -18.25
N LEU A 483 5.33 -2.77 -18.96
CA LEU A 483 6.41 -3.72 -18.67
C LEU A 483 7.66 -2.99 -18.20
N GLU A 484 8.46 -3.63 -17.36
CA GLU A 484 9.67 -3.06 -16.75
C GLU A 484 10.74 -2.58 -17.73
N TYR A 485 10.78 -3.10 -18.96
CA TYR A 485 11.77 -2.76 -19.96
C TYR A 485 11.22 -1.84 -21.06
N ALA A 486 9.90 -1.65 -21.13
CA ALA A 486 9.24 -0.96 -22.23
C ALA A 486 8.12 -0.04 -21.77
N ILE A 487 8.24 1.23 -22.15
CA ILE A 487 7.21 2.26 -21.95
C ILE A 487 6.02 2.05 -22.93
N GLY A 488 6.13 1.13 -23.89
CA GLY A 488 5.05 0.79 -24.83
C GLY A 488 3.82 0.16 -24.16
N ARG A 489 2.63 0.36 -24.73
CA ARG A 489 1.40 -0.28 -24.21
C ARG A 489 1.35 -1.70 -24.74
N THR A 490 1.12 -2.68 -23.87
CA THR A 490 0.81 -4.04 -24.29
C THR A 490 -0.60 -4.40 -23.83
N ASP A 491 -1.21 -5.40 -24.49
CA ASP A 491 -2.44 -6.02 -23.99
C ASP A 491 -3.61 -5.02 -23.81
N GLU A 492 -3.67 -3.97 -24.65
CA GLU A 492 -4.74 -2.98 -24.61
C GLU A 492 -6.09 -3.61 -24.97
N LEU A 493 -7.08 -3.41 -24.10
CA LEU A 493 -8.42 -3.98 -24.19
C LEU A 493 -9.48 -2.95 -23.79
N MET A 494 -10.55 -2.87 -24.59
CA MET A 494 -11.78 -2.17 -24.22
C MET A 494 -12.64 -3.11 -23.38
N LEU A 495 -12.91 -2.75 -22.14
CA LEU A 495 -13.74 -3.53 -21.21
C LEU A 495 -15.21 -3.11 -21.30
N MET A 496 -15.44 -1.81 -21.46
CA MET A 496 -16.76 -1.20 -21.52
C MET A 496 -16.82 -0.19 -22.66
N GLU A 497 -17.91 -0.15 -23.41
CA GLU A 497 -18.17 0.83 -24.46
C GLU A 497 -19.65 1.24 -24.41
N ASN A 498 -19.93 2.55 -24.43
CA ASN A 498 -21.30 3.09 -24.33
C ASN A 498 -22.08 2.54 -23.11
N GLY A 499 -21.39 2.27 -22.00
CA GLY A 499 -21.99 1.77 -20.76
C GLY A 499 -22.29 0.27 -20.73
N VAL A 500 -21.87 -0.51 -21.73
CA VAL A 500 -22.07 -1.96 -21.83
C VAL A 500 -20.72 -2.69 -21.90
N VAL A 501 -20.63 -3.90 -21.35
CA VAL A 501 -19.45 -4.77 -21.51
C VAL A 501 -19.17 -4.97 -22.99
N ALA A 502 -17.96 -4.62 -23.41
CA ALA A 502 -17.48 -4.84 -24.76
C ALA A 502 -16.79 -6.21 -24.83
N ASP A 503 -17.43 -7.25 -25.38
CA ASP A 503 -16.76 -8.53 -25.66
C ASP A 503 -16.26 -8.55 -27.11
N PRO A 504 -14.98 -8.22 -27.38
CA PRO A 504 -14.47 -8.21 -28.75
C PRO A 504 -14.44 -9.63 -29.33
N PRO A 505 -14.72 -9.79 -30.64
CA PRO A 505 -14.74 -11.10 -31.28
C PRO A 505 -13.38 -11.81 -31.16
N VAL A 506 -13.44 -13.10 -30.87
CA VAL A 506 -12.30 -14.01 -30.71
C VAL A 506 -11.29 -13.84 -31.86
N ARG A 507 -10.02 -13.52 -31.53
CA ARG A 507 -8.93 -13.61 -32.52
C ARG A 507 -8.82 -15.08 -32.95
N LYS A 508 -8.77 -15.34 -34.27
CA LYS A 508 -8.93 -16.66 -34.95
C LYS A 508 -8.15 -17.87 -34.40
N ASN A 509 -7.27 -17.72 -33.42
CA ASN A 509 -6.50 -18.79 -32.78
C ASN A 509 -6.91 -19.14 -31.34
N ASP A 510 -7.90 -18.46 -30.72
CA ASP A 510 -8.30 -18.72 -29.33
C ASP A 510 -9.66 -19.45 -29.25
N ARG A 511 -9.65 -20.79 -29.27
CA ARG A 511 -10.87 -21.61 -29.29
C ARG A 511 -11.62 -21.73 -27.95
N SER A 512 -11.33 -20.89 -26.96
CA SER A 512 -11.81 -21.08 -25.57
C SER A 512 -13.22 -20.56 -25.27
N CYS A 513 -13.92 -19.94 -26.23
CA CYS A 513 -15.11 -19.12 -25.93
C CYS A 513 -16.42 -19.52 -26.59
N ILE A 514 -16.62 -20.81 -26.83
CA ILE A 514 -17.96 -21.32 -27.16
C ILE A 514 -18.21 -22.52 -26.25
N VAL A 515 -19.10 -22.34 -25.28
CA VAL A 515 -19.73 -23.48 -24.59
C VAL A 515 -20.76 -24.04 -25.58
N THR A 516 -20.50 -25.23 -26.11
CA THR A 516 -21.47 -26.01 -26.89
C THR A 516 -22.54 -26.62 -26.02
#